data_AF-A0A917XVW2-F1
#
_entry.id   AF-A0A917XVW2-F1
#
_cell.length_a   1.000
_cell.length_b   1.000
_cell.length_c   1.000
_cell.angle_alpha   90.00
_cell.angle_beta   90.00
_cell.angle_gamma   90.00
#
_symmetry.space_group_name_H-M   'P 1'
#
loop_
_entity.id
_entity.type
_entity.pdbx_description
1 polymer ?
#
loop_
_entity_poly.entity_id
_entity_poly.type
_entity_poly.pdbx_seq_one_letter_code
_entity_poly.pdbx_strand_id
1 'polypeptide(L)'
;MEVLEKVYELTKELTTLLEQPVTSKNRDDVIQQLNELIEERGKWMEQLSPPYSDEEMKLGNEIAKLNPKIQMKMQNLFTDLKTEMKQMQQQKKSQQFYTNPYKNVSTLDGTFLDRKN
;
A
#
# COMPACT_ATOMS: atom_id res chain seq x y z
N MET A 1 -6.12 18.98 26.57
CA MET A 1 -5.50 19.74 25.46
C MET A 1 -4.32 18.98 24.83
N GLU A 2 -3.27 18.63 25.60
CA GLU A 2 -2.06 17.94 25.08
C GLU A 2 -2.36 16.72 24.19
N VAL A 3 -3.28 15.83 24.62
CA VAL A 3 -3.67 14.64 23.84
C VAL A 3 -4.19 15.00 22.45
N LEU A 4 -5.06 16.02 22.35
CA LEU A 4 -5.69 16.40 21.10
C LEU A 4 -4.71 17.16 20.17
N GLU A 5 -3.79 17.93 20.76
CA GLU A 5 -2.67 18.53 20.04
C GLU A 5 -1.77 17.46 19.44
N LYS A 6 -1.45 16.40 20.19
CA LYS A 6 -0.67 15.26 19.68
C LYS A 6 -1.37 14.55 18.53
N VAL A 7 -2.69 14.30 18.65
CA VAL A 7 -3.47 13.74 17.54
C VAL A 7 -3.43 14.67 16.32
N TYR A 8 -3.50 15.98 16.52
CA TYR A 8 -3.45 16.95 15.43
C TYR A 8 -2.07 17.01 14.75
N GLU A 9 -0.98 17.01 15.52
CA GLU A 9 0.40 16.95 15.02
C GLU A 9 0.60 15.70 14.15
N LEU A 10 0.27 14.52 14.68
CA LEU A 10 0.37 13.26 13.93
C LEU A 10 -0.52 13.23 12.69
N THR A 11 -1.69 13.88 12.75
CA THR A 11 -2.57 14.03 11.57
C THR A 11 -1.93 14.91 10.49
N LYS A 12 -1.19 15.96 10.86
CA LYS A 12 -0.42 16.76 9.90
C LYS A 12 0.74 15.96 9.32
N GLU A 13 1.49 15.25 10.15
CA GLU A 13 2.60 14.41 9.70
C GLU A 13 2.14 13.35 8.71
N LEU A 14 1.02 12.67 9.00
CA LEU A 14 0.37 11.75 8.05
C LEU A 14 0.03 12.44 6.72
N THR A 15 -0.49 13.67 6.79
CA THR A 15 -0.83 14.42 5.59
C THR A 15 0.41 14.74 4.76
N THR A 16 1.49 15.20 5.40
CA THR A 16 2.77 15.49 4.75
C THR A 16 3.40 14.23 4.15
N LEU A 17 3.43 13.13 4.91
CA LEU A 17 3.95 11.84 4.44
C LEU A 17 3.19 11.36 3.19
N LEU A 18 1.86 11.52 3.15
CA LEU A 18 1.03 11.09 2.02
C LEU A 18 1.02 12.10 0.85
N GLU A 19 1.61 13.29 1.01
CA GLU A 19 1.78 14.27 -0.06
C GLU A 19 3.07 14.09 -0.85
N GLN A 20 4.07 13.42 -0.26
CA GLN A 20 5.30 13.14 -0.97
C GLN A 20 5.10 12.11 -2.09
N PRO A 21 5.91 12.18 -3.16
CA PRO A 21 5.87 11.18 -4.22
C PRO A 21 6.38 9.82 -3.70
N VAL A 22 5.57 8.78 -3.91
CA VAL A 22 5.93 7.40 -3.60
C VAL A 22 6.46 6.72 -4.85
N THR A 23 7.66 6.16 -4.75
CA THR A 23 8.38 5.48 -5.82
C THR A 23 8.83 4.11 -5.32
N SER A 24 9.21 3.21 -6.22
CA SER A 24 9.68 1.86 -5.83
C SER A 24 10.90 1.87 -4.89
N LYS A 25 11.63 2.98 -4.75
CA LYS A 25 12.81 3.10 -3.87
C LYS A 25 12.47 3.47 -2.43
N ASN A 26 11.48 4.33 -2.23
CA ASN A 26 11.08 4.83 -0.90
C ASN A 26 9.76 4.23 -0.40
N ARG A 27 9.08 3.43 -1.22
CA ARG A 27 7.76 2.86 -0.90
C ARG A 27 7.73 2.10 0.42
N ASP A 28 8.71 1.22 0.65
CA ASP A 28 8.72 0.39 1.86
C ASP A 28 8.93 1.24 3.12
N ASP A 29 9.78 2.26 3.03
CA ASP A 29 10.01 3.26 4.09
C ASP A 29 8.76 4.12 4.34
N VAL A 30 8.11 4.61 3.29
CA VAL A 30 6.85 5.36 3.41
C VAL A 30 5.75 4.51 4.06
N ILE A 31 5.63 3.22 3.71
CA ILE A 31 4.66 2.32 4.33
C ILE A 31 4.98 2.09 5.81
N GLN A 32 6.26 1.92 6.14
CA GLN A 32 6.69 1.75 7.53
C GLN A 32 6.32 2.99 8.37
N GLN A 33 6.72 4.19 7.93
CA GLN A 33 6.41 5.44 8.62
C GLN A 33 4.90 5.68 8.71
N LEU A 34 4.14 5.33 7.66
CA LEU A 34 2.68 5.44 7.67
C LEU A 34 2.07 4.57 8.77
N ASN A 35 2.53 3.32 8.90
CA ASN A 35 2.03 2.41 9.94
C ASN A 35 2.39 2.90 11.35
N GLU A 36 3.63 3.36 11.56
CA GLU A 36 4.09 3.91 12.84
C GLU A 36 3.24 5.11 13.25
N LEU A 37 3.03 6.08 12.35
CA LEU A 37 2.21 7.26 12.60
C LEU A 37 0.74 6.93 12.88
N ILE A 38 0.16 5.95 12.17
CA ILE A 38 -1.22 5.51 12.41
C ILE A 38 -1.34 4.87 13.79
N GLU A 39 -0.40 4.01 14.17
CA GLU A 39 -0.41 3.32 15.45
C GLU A 39 -0.25 4.32 16.61
N GLU A 40 0.72 5.24 16.50
CA GLU A 40 0.94 6.28 17.50
C GLU A 40 -0.29 7.19 17.63
N ARG A 41 -0.87 7.62 16.51
CA ARG A 41 -2.10 8.43 16.52
C ARG A 41 -3.25 7.69 17.19
N GLY A 42 -3.37 6.38 16.95
CA GLY A 42 -4.37 5.53 17.61
C GLY A 42 -4.23 5.54 19.13
N LYS A 43 -3.02 5.35 19.64
CA LYS A 43 -2.73 5.36 21.10
C LYS A 43 -3.10 6.69 21.77
N TRP A 44 -2.91 7.81 21.09
CA TRP A 44 -3.35 9.11 21.60
C TRP A 44 -4.86 9.28 21.52
N MET A 45 -5.50 8.82 20.45
CA MET A 45 -6.95 8.88 20.31
C MET A 45 -7.71 8.07 21.38
N GLU A 46 -7.15 6.95 21.83
CA GLU A 46 -7.74 6.13 22.92
C GLU A 46 -7.82 6.87 24.26
N GLN A 47 -6.99 7.90 24.45
CA GLN A 47 -6.95 8.70 25.67
C GLN A 47 -7.96 9.87 25.64
N LEU A 48 -8.67 10.07 24.53
CA LEU A 48 -9.67 11.13 24.41
C LEU A 48 -10.91 10.78 25.24
N SER A 49 -11.18 11.60 26.26
CA SER A 49 -12.36 11.46 27.11
C SER A 49 -13.09 12.81 27.26
N PRO A 50 -14.43 12.84 27.17
CA PRO A 50 -15.21 14.04 27.47
C PRO A 50 -15.18 14.39 28.97
N PRO A 51 -15.51 15.63 29.36
CA PRO A 51 -16.00 16.75 28.53
C PRO A 51 -14.87 17.51 27.81
N TYR A 52 -15.18 18.04 26.62
CA TYR A 52 -14.24 18.82 25.81
C TYR A 52 -14.51 20.32 25.94
N SER A 53 -13.43 21.10 25.98
CA SER A 53 -13.49 22.56 25.87
C SER A 53 -13.81 23.02 24.44
N ASP A 54 -14.23 24.28 24.28
CA ASP A 54 -14.50 24.86 22.95
C ASP A 54 -13.27 24.85 22.03
N GLU A 55 -12.07 25.02 22.60
CA GLU A 55 -10.81 24.96 21.87
C GLU A 55 -10.50 23.54 21.38
N GLU A 56 -10.73 22.53 22.22
CA GLU A 56 -10.60 21.13 21.84
C GLU A 56 -11.63 20.75 20.78
N MET A 57 -12.86 21.25 20.88
CA MET A 57 -13.88 21.01 19.86
C MET A 57 -13.48 21.63 18.51
N LYS A 58 -12.89 22.83 18.50
CA LYS A 58 -12.35 23.45 17.27
C LYS A 58 -11.23 22.61 16.66
N LEU A 59 -10.26 22.18 17.47
CA LEU A 59 -9.14 21.37 17.00
C LEU A 59 -9.60 20.00 16.48
N GLY A 60 -10.54 19.37 17.17
CA GLY A 60 -11.18 18.12 16.75
C GLY A 60 -11.88 18.26 15.39
N ASN A 61 -12.54 19.39 15.14
CA ASN A 61 -13.14 19.68 13.84
C ASN A 61 -12.09 19.85 12.73
N GLU A 62 -10.94 20.48 13.01
CA GLU A 62 -9.84 20.57 12.04
C GLU A 62 -9.25 19.20 11.72
N ILE A 63 -9.05 18.33 12.73
CA ILE A 63 -8.64 16.93 12.51
C ILE A 63 -9.66 16.21 11.63
N ALA A 64 -10.96 16.34 11.94
CA ALA A 64 -12.03 15.69 11.20
C ALA A 64 -12.07 16.10 9.72
N LYS A 65 -11.73 17.36 9.39
CA LYS A 65 -11.64 17.85 8.01
C LYS A 65 -10.47 17.22 7.23
N LEU A 66 -9.38 16.84 7.90
CA LEU A 66 -8.20 16.25 7.26
C LEU A 66 -8.39 14.74 6.99
N ASN A 67 -9.15 14.05 7.84
CA ASN A 67 -9.32 12.59 7.76
C ASN A 67 -9.78 12.07 6.37
N PRO A 68 -10.77 12.68 5.67
CA PRO A 68 -11.16 12.21 4.34
C PRO A 68 -10.04 12.28 3.30
N LYS A 69 -9.22 13.34 3.36
CA LYS A 69 -8.07 13.52 2.44
C LYS A 69 -7.01 12.45 2.69
N ILE A 70 -6.71 12.17 3.95
CA ILE A 70 -5.79 11.11 4.38
C ILE A 70 -6.30 9.75 3.89
N GLN A 71 -7.57 9.42 4.16
CA GLN A 71 -8.18 8.15 3.77
C GLN A 71 -8.13 7.94 2.25
N MET A 72 -8.46 8.96 1.46
CA MET A 72 -8.39 8.90 0.00
C MET A 72 -6.95 8.61 -0.48
N LYS A 73 -5.95 9.33 0.07
CA LYS A 73 -4.54 9.13 -0.30
C LYS A 73 -4.04 7.73 0.07
N MET A 74 -4.40 7.23 1.24
CA MET A 74 -4.05 5.85 1.65
C MET A 74 -4.70 4.81 0.71
N GLN A 75 -5.95 5.02 0.32
CA GLN A 75 -6.63 4.12 -0.61
C GLN A 75 -5.95 4.09 -1.99
N ASN A 76 -5.48 5.26 -2.48
CA ASN A 76 -4.73 5.34 -3.73
C ASN A 76 -3.41 4.58 -3.60
N LEU A 77 -2.63 4.84 -2.55
CA LEU A 77 -1.37 4.12 -2.29
C LEU A 77 -1.58 2.60 -2.25
N PHE A 78 -2.62 2.13 -1.56
CA PHE A 78 -2.96 0.70 -1.51
C PHE A 78 -3.35 0.14 -2.88
N THR A 79 -4.06 0.92 -3.69
CA THR A 79 -4.48 0.51 -5.04
C THR A 79 -3.27 0.40 -5.99
N ASP A 80 -2.34 1.34 -5.89
CA ASP A 80 -1.10 1.34 -6.66
C ASP A 80 -0.26 0.12 -6.31
N LEU A 81 -0.06 -0.16 -5.01
CA LEU A 81 0.61 -1.37 -4.51
C LEU A 81 0.00 -2.65 -5.07
N LYS A 82 -1.33 -2.77 -5.02
CA LYS A 82 -2.04 -3.95 -5.53
C LYS A 82 -1.85 -4.12 -7.04
N THR A 83 -1.81 -3.03 -7.78
CA THR A 83 -1.62 -3.03 -9.24
C THR A 83 -0.19 -3.47 -9.58
N GLU A 84 0.82 -2.93 -8.90
CA GLU A 84 2.22 -3.33 -9.07
C GLU A 84 2.42 -4.83 -8.80
N MET A 85 1.85 -5.35 -7.70
CA MET A 85 1.93 -6.79 -7.38
C MET A 85 1.36 -7.67 -8.50
N LYS A 86 0.23 -7.27 -9.11
CA LYS A 86 -0.36 -8.00 -10.24
C LYS A 86 0.54 -7.96 -11.48
N GLN A 87 1.13 -6.81 -11.79
CA GLN A 87 2.04 -6.66 -12.93
C GLN A 87 3.29 -7.52 -12.76
N MET A 88 3.89 -7.55 -11.56
CA MET A 88 5.04 -8.42 -11.28
C MET A 88 4.71 -9.91 -11.46
N GLN A 89 3.51 -10.35 -11.06
CA GLN A 89 3.08 -11.73 -11.27
C GLN A 89 2.87 -12.07 -12.75
N GLN A 90 2.32 -11.13 -13.53
CA GLN A 90 2.14 -11.31 -14.98
C GLN A 90 3.48 -11.37 -15.71
N GLN A 91 4.44 -10.51 -15.38
CA GLN A 91 5.79 -10.55 -15.95
C GLN A 91 6.52 -11.87 -15.65
N LYS A 92 6.39 -12.41 -14.42
CA LYS A 92 6.95 -13.73 -14.10
C LYS A 92 6.36 -14.85 -14.96
N LYS A 93 5.03 -14.82 -15.19
CA LYS A 93 4.36 -15.79 -16.06
C LYS A 93 4.83 -15.67 -17.51
N SER A 94 4.85 -14.46 -18.08
CA SER A 94 5.28 -14.27 -19.46
C SER A 94 6.73 -14.70 -19.67
N GLN A 95 7.65 -14.35 -18.76
CA GLN A 95 9.05 -14.77 -18.82
C GLN A 95 9.18 -16.31 -18.84
N GLN A 96 8.39 -17.04 -18.04
CA GLN A 96 8.38 -18.50 -18.04
C GLN A 96 7.91 -19.09 -19.37
N PHE A 97 6.89 -18.52 -20.02
CA PHE A 97 6.42 -18.98 -21.33
C PHE A 97 7.47 -18.76 -22.44
N TYR A 98 8.21 -17.64 -22.41
CA TYR A 98 9.25 -17.37 -23.41
C TYR A 98 10.55 -18.15 -23.19
N THR A 99 10.87 -18.51 -21.95
CA THR A 99 12.06 -19.35 -21.64
C THR A 99 11.89 -20.84 -21.94
N ASN A 100 10.67 -21.30 -22.29
CA ASN A 100 10.45 -22.71 -22.58
C ASN A 100 9.56 -22.98 -23.81
N PRO A 101 10.03 -22.61 -25.03
CA PRO A 101 9.29 -22.87 -26.26
C PRO A 101 9.18 -24.37 -26.63
N TYR A 102 9.81 -25.28 -25.87
CA TYR A 102 9.89 -26.71 -26.19
C TYR A 102 9.34 -27.65 -25.11
N LYS A 103 8.82 -27.16 -23.97
CA LYS A 103 8.30 -28.05 -22.90
C LYS A 103 7.10 -28.89 -23.35
N ASN A 104 6.37 -28.43 -24.36
CA ASN A 104 5.22 -29.15 -24.92
C ASN A 104 5.56 -30.00 -26.16
N VAL A 105 6.84 -30.17 -26.52
CA VAL A 105 7.26 -30.99 -27.69
C VAL A 105 7.88 -32.33 -27.28
N SER A 106 7.90 -32.64 -25.97
CA SER A 106 8.36 -33.96 -25.47
C SER A 106 7.23 -34.98 -25.37
N THR A 107 6.49 -35.16 -26.47
CA THR A 107 5.87 -36.44 -26.85
C THR A 107 5.93 -36.55 -28.38
N LEU A 108 7.15 -36.44 -28.92
CA LEU A 108 7.45 -36.99 -30.24
C LEU A 108 7.42 -38.52 -30.05
N ASP A 109 6.28 -39.13 -30.38
CA ASP A 109 6.21 -40.56 -30.63
C ASP A 109 7.08 -40.82 -31.87
N GLY A 110 8.36 -41.10 -31.61
CA GLY A 110 9.40 -41.30 -32.61
C GLY A 110 9.25 -42.65 -33.28
N THR A 111 8.16 -42.88 -34.01
CA THR A 111 8.03 -44.05 -34.87
C THR A 111 8.54 -43.70 -36.28
N PHE A 112 9.86 -43.86 -36.48
CA PHE A 112 10.43 -43.97 -37.81
C PHE A 112 9.91 -45.28 -38.44
N LEU A 113 8.95 -45.16 -39.36
CA LEU A 113 8.53 -46.25 -40.23
C LEU A 113 9.58 -46.46 -41.31
N ASP A 114 10.60 -47.29 -41.03
CA ASP A 114 11.38 -47.93 -42.08
C ASP A 114 10.60 -49.17 -42.54
N ARG A 115 9.96 -49.08 -43.72
CA ARG A 115 9.50 -50.26 -44.45
C ARG A 115 10.26 -50.30 -45.76
N LYS A 116 11.33 -51.08 -45.75
CA LYS A 116 12.02 -51.56 -46.92
C LYS A 116 11.75 -53.06 -47.07
N ASN A 117 11.27 -53.41 -48.27
CA ASN A 117 10.97 -54.73 -48.84
C ASN A 117 9.66 -55.39 -48.44
#